data_AF-A0A0Q4TRR2-F1
#
_entry.id   AF-A0A0Q4TRR2-F1
#
_cell.length_a   1.000
_cell.length_b   1.000
_cell.length_c   1.000
_cell.angle_alpha   90.00
_cell.angle_beta   90.00
_cell.angle_gamma   90.00
#
_symmetry.space_group_name_H-M   'P 1'
#
loop_
_entity.id
_entity.type
_entity.pdbx_description
1 polymer ?
#
loop_
_entity_poly.entity_id
_entity_poly.type
_entity_poly.pdbx_seq_one_letter_code
_entity_poly.pdbx_strand_id
1 'polypeptide(L)'
;MREWAQAAPTVPPQPASIDQLTKHLQFLAAALPSKNVDDLNGKMKASVYASLLGGYSNDALAFMARTACATLDWFPTPRQCLDLISAYRPPVSDQETALRLCQDYQTEQFDRWFANVSAGQPIGDVPEQWQRIAIERGVLRRLPGGPIVIRARYHGPFKIYQAAEAKAA
;
A
#
# COMPACT_ATOMS: atom_id res chain seq x y z
N MET A 1 -5.26 17.51 -0.08
CA MET A 1 -4.88 16.31 -0.86
C MET A 1 -5.23 15.03 -0.10
N ARG A 2 -4.75 14.84 1.15
CA ARG A 2 -5.08 13.66 1.97
C ARG A 2 -6.59 13.47 2.22
N GLU A 3 -7.31 14.51 2.62
CA GLU A 3 -8.76 14.43 2.90
C GLU A 3 -9.58 14.09 1.65
N TRP A 4 -9.24 14.69 0.51
CA TRP A 4 -9.81 14.32 -0.79
C TRP A 4 -9.56 12.84 -1.11
N ALA A 5 -8.32 12.37 -0.92
CA ALA A 5 -7.97 10.98 -1.18
C ALA A 5 -8.67 10.03 -0.21
N GLN A 6 -8.94 10.41 1.03
CA GLN A 6 -9.69 9.56 1.96
C GLN A 6 -11.19 9.52 1.66
N ALA A 7 -11.74 10.60 1.09
CA ALA A 7 -13.15 10.70 0.74
C ALA A 7 -13.48 10.16 -0.67
N ALA A 8 -12.47 9.83 -1.48
CA ALA A 8 -12.68 9.31 -2.82
C ALA A 8 -13.36 7.93 -2.76
N PRO A 9 -14.46 7.72 -3.51
CA PRO A 9 -15.18 6.45 -3.50
C PRO A 9 -14.31 5.36 -4.11
N THR A 10 -13.97 4.34 -3.32
CA THR A 10 -13.32 3.13 -3.80
C THR A 10 -14.37 2.27 -4.51
N VAL A 11 -14.43 2.36 -5.84
CA VAL A 11 -15.29 1.49 -6.64
C VAL A 11 -14.63 0.11 -6.71
N PRO A 12 -15.25 -0.95 -6.14
CA PRO A 12 -14.68 -2.28 -6.26
C PRO A 12 -14.66 -2.70 -7.74
N PRO A 13 -13.63 -3.45 -8.19
CA PRO A 13 -13.56 -3.90 -9.57
C PRO A 13 -14.79 -4.77 -9.87
N GLN A 14 -15.62 -4.32 -10.81
CA GLN A 14 -16.80 -5.08 -11.23
C GLN A 14 -16.37 -6.27 -12.10
N PRO A 15 -17.01 -7.44 -11.94
CA PRO A 15 -16.82 -8.56 -12.85
C PRO A 15 -17.13 -8.14 -14.28
N ALA A 16 -16.34 -8.65 -15.23
CA ALA A 16 -16.58 -8.43 -16.64
C ALA A 16 -17.93 -9.03 -17.06
N SER A 17 -18.60 -8.38 -18.02
CA SER A 17 -19.77 -8.99 -18.66
C SER A 17 -19.38 -10.20 -19.50
N ILE A 18 -20.35 -11.08 -19.77
CA ILE A 18 -20.14 -12.25 -20.66
C ILE A 18 -19.67 -11.80 -22.06
N ASP A 19 -20.19 -10.67 -22.55
CA ASP A 19 -19.76 -10.10 -23.84
C ASP A 19 -18.31 -9.65 -23.83
N GLN A 20 -17.85 -9.05 -22.73
CA GLN A 20 -16.45 -8.64 -22.58
C GLN A 20 -15.52 -9.85 -22.53
N LEU A 21 -15.87 -10.89 -21.77
CA LEU A 21 -15.12 -12.15 -21.75
C LEU A 21 -15.05 -12.78 -23.15
N THR A 22 -16.17 -12.81 -23.87
CA THR A 22 -16.25 -13.37 -25.22
C THR A 22 -15.32 -12.63 -26.18
N LYS A 23 -15.23 -11.30 -26.09
CA LYS A 23 -14.29 -10.50 -26.89
C LYS A 23 -12.83 -10.87 -26.62
N HIS A 24 -12.45 -11.08 -25.37
CA HIS A 24 -11.08 -11.50 -25.01
C HIS A 24 -10.75 -12.90 -25.52
N LEU A 25 -11.72 -13.83 -25.47
CA LEU A 25 -11.54 -15.18 -26.03
C LEU A 25 -11.46 -15.16 -27.57
N GLN A 26 -12.25 -14.32 -28.23
CA GLN A 26 -12.17 -14.12 -29.68
C GLN A 26 -10.83 -13.51 -30.09
N PHE A 27 -10.32 -12.55 -29.32
CA PHE A 27 -9.00 -11.98 -29.52
C PHE A 27 -7.90 -13.05 -29.44
N LEU A 28 -7.95 -13.92 -28.44
CA LEU A 28 -7.03 -15.06 -28.33
C LEU A 28 -7.15 -16.04 -29.49
N ALA A 29 -8.37 -16.33 -29.93
CA ALA A 29 -8.62 -17.25 -31.04
C ALA A 29 -8.15 -16.70 -32.39
N ALA A 30 -8.16 -15.36 -32.54
CA ALA A 30 -7.63 -14.69 -33.72
C ALA A 30 -6.10 -14.60 -33.71
N ALA A 31 -5.48 -14.45 -32.54
CA ALA A 31 -4.04 -14.27 -32.40
C ALA A 31 -3.26 -15.58 -32.35
N LEU A 32 -3.87 -16.65 -31.82
CA LEU A 32 -3.19 -17.91 -31.55
C LEU A 32 -3.82 -19.08 -32.30
N PRO A 33 -3.01 -19.98 -32.87
CA PRO A 33 -3.53 -21.19 -33.48
C PRO A 33 -4.23 -22.04 -32.42
N SER A 34 -5.39 -22.59 -32.79
CA SER A 34 -6.13 -23.53 -31.97
C SER A 34 -6.34 -24.83 -32.76
N LYS A 35 -6.38 -25.96 -32.05
CA LYS A 35 -6.73 -27.24 -32.69
C LYS A 35 -8.18 -27.15 -33.15
N ASN A 36 -8.44 -27.43 -34.44
CA ASN A 36 -9.81 -27.49 -34.97
C ASN A 36 -10.66 -28.39 -34.08
N VAL A 37 -11.71 -27.82 -33.49
CA VAL A 37 -12.69 -28.53 -32.67
C VAL A 37 -14.04 -28.35 -33.32
N ASP A 38 -14.80 -29.43 -33.48
CA ASP A 38 -16.18 -29.37 -33.98
C ASP A 38 -17.04 -28.40 -33.16
N ASP A 39 -18.03 -27.76 -33.82
CA ASP A 39 -18.86 -26.69 -33.24
C ASP A 39 -19.49 -27.03 -31.88
N LEU A 40 -19.84 -28.30 -31.66
CA LEU A 40 -20.43 -28.78 -30.41
C LEU A 40 -19.41 -28.71 -29.24
N ASN A 41 -18.16 -29.10 -29.51
CA ASN A 41 -17.06 -29.00 -28.56
C ASN A 41 -16.61 -27.55 -28.34
N GLY A 42 -16.77 -26.68 -29.35
CA GLY A 42 -16.52 -25.24 -29.23
C GLY A 42 -17.41 -24.56 -28.20
N LYS A 43 -18.72 -24.86 -28.23
CA LYS A 43 -19.70 -24.31 -27.26
C LYS A 43 -19.44 -24.77 -25.83
N MET A 44 -19.12 -26.04 -25.62
CA MET A 44 -18.78 -26.56 -24.29
C MET A 44 -17.47 -25.97 -23.75
N LYS A 45 -16.46 -25.77 -24.61
CA LYS A 45 -15.23 -25.07 -24.21
C LYS A 45 -15.53 -23.63 -23.77
N ALA A 46 -16.33 -22.90 -24.54
CA ALA A 46 -16.70 -21.52 -24.22
C ALA A 46 -17.45 -21.43 -22.87
N SER A 47 -18.35 -22.36 -22.56
CA SER A 47 -19.04 -22.38 -21.27
C SER A 47 -18.09 -22.62 -20.11
N VAL A 48 -17.10 -23.50 -20.26
CA VAL A 48 -16.07 -23.76 -19.24
C VAL A 48 -15.25 -22.50 -18.97
N TYR A 49 -14.83 -21.77 -20.02
CA TYR A 49 -14.14 -20.49 -19.85
C TYR A 49 -15.03 -19.46 -19.15
N ALA A 50 -16.31 -19.36 -19.52
CA ALA A 50 -17.26 -18.46 -18.87
C ALA A 50 -17.43 -18.75 -17.38
N SER A 51 -17.55 -20.02 -17.00
CA SER A 51 -17.67 -20.41 -15.60
C SER A 51 -16.41 -20.15 -14.77
N LEU A 52 -15.22 -20.33 -15.36
CA LEU A 52 -13.96 -20.15 -14.62
C LEU A 52 -13.46 -18.70 -14.60
N LEU A 53 -13.73 -17.94 -15.65
CA LEU A 53 -13.19 -16.58 -15.83
C LEU A 53 -14.21 -15.47 -15.56
N GLY A 54 -15.50 -15.79 -15.42
CA GLY A 54 -16.58 -14.81 -15.26
C GLY A 54 -16.53 -13.94 -13.99
N GLY A 55 -15.72 -14.32 -12.99
CA GLY A 55 -15.53 -13.54 -11.76
C GLY A 55 -14.48 -12.43 -11.85
N TYR A 56 -13.71 -12.36 -12.94
CA TYR A 56 -12.61 -11.41 -13.08
C TYR A 56 -13.05 -10.11 -13.77
N SER A 57 -12.37 -9.01 -13.44
CA SER A 57 -12.63 -7.72 -14.07
C SER A 57 -12.18 -7.70 -15.53
N ASN A 58 -12.75 -6.78 -16.31
CA ASN A 58 -12.40 -6.62 -17.71
C ASN A 58 -10.90 -6.35 -17.93
N ASP A 59 -10.28 -5.58 -17.03
CA ASP A 59 -8.85 -5.26 -17.12
C ASP A 59 -7.97 -6.48 -16.82
N ALA A 60 -8.36 -7.33 -15.87
CA ALA A 60 -7.66 -8.58 -15.59
C ALA A 60 -7.73 -9.54 -16.78
N LEU A 61 -8.90 -9.63 -17.43
CA LEU A 61 -9.07 -10.43 -18.65
C LEU A 61 -8.27 -9.86 -19.84
N ALA A 62 -8.23 -8.54 -19.99
CA ALA A 62 -7.43 -7.88 -21.01
C ALA A 62 -5.93 -8.12 -20.80
N PHE A 63 -5.46 -8.05 -19.55
CA PHE A 63 -4.09 -8.38 -19.19
C PHE A 63 -3.76 -9.83 -19.54
N MET A 64 -4.60 -10.78 -19.12
CA MET A 64 -4.44 -12.19 -19.45
C MET A 64 -4.36 -12.42 -20.96
N ALA A 65 -5.27 -11.83 -21.73
CA ALA A 65 -5.32 -12.01 -23.17
C ALA A 65 -4.03 -11.51 -23.85
N ARG A 66 -3.54 -10.33 -23.45
CA ARG A 66 -2.29 -9.76 -23.97
C ARG A 66 -1.07 -10.59 -23.58
N THR A 67 -0.99 -11.01 -22.32
CA THR A 67 0.15 -11.81 -21.83
C THR A 67 0.16 -13.19 -22.47
N ALA A 68 -0.99 -13.82 -22.67
CA ALA A 68 -1.09 -15.09 -23.40
C ALA A 68 -0.56 -14.95 -24.83
N CYS A 69 -0.99 -13.93 -25.58
CA CYS A 69 -0.48 -13.69 -26.93
C CYS A 69 1.04 -13.39 -26.98
N ALA A 70 1.60 -12.82 -25.90
CA ALA A 70 3.01 -12.49 -25.84
C ALA A 70 3.91 -13.66 -25.41
N THR A 71 3.35 -14.68 -24.76
CA THR A 71 4.13 -15.73 -24.08
C THR A 71 3.82 -17.15 -24.51
N LEU A 72 2.69 -17.37 -25.18
CA LEU A 72 2.22 -18.70 -25.59
C LEU A 72 2.16 -18.79 -27.11
N ASP A 73 2.60 -19.93 -27.65
CA ASP A 73 2.54 -20.22 -29.08
C ASP A 73 1.18 -20.80 -29.52
N TRP A 74 0.37 -21.24 -28.57
CA TRP A 74 -0.91 -21.93 -28.80
C TRP A 74 -2.01 -21.41 -27.89
N PHE A 75 -3.26 -21.58 -28.31
CA PHE A 75 -4.42 -21.15 -27.53
C PHE A 75 -4.37 -21.70 -26.09
N PRO A 76 -4.44 -20.83 -25.06
CA PRO A 76 -4.24 -21.24 -23.67
C PRO A 76 -5.33 -22.19 -23.19
N THR A 77 -4.99 -23.05 -22.23
CA THR A 77 -5.94 -23.84 -21.44
C THR A 77 -6.56 -23.00 -20.31
N PRO A 78 -7.70 -23.38 -19.72
CA PRO A 78 -8.30 -22.62 -18.61
C PRO A 78 -7.36 -22.48 -17.40
N ARG A 79 -6.55 -23.50 -17.12
CA ARG A 79 -5.54 -23.43 -16.07
C ARG A 79 -4.48 -22.37 -16.37
N GLN A 80 -3.96 -22.33 -17.59
CA GLN A 80 -2.97 -21.31 -18.00
C GLN A 80 -3.58 -19.89 -17.94
N CYS A 81 -4.86 -19.74 -18.29
CA CYS A 81 -5.57 -18.47 -18.12
C CYS A 81 -5.59 -18.03 -16.65
N LEU A 82 -5.90 -18.93 -15.71
CA LEU A 82 -5.89 -18.63 -14.28
C LEU A 82 -4.48 -18.31 -13.77
N ASP A 83 -3.47 -19.05 -14.21
CA ASP A 83 -2.07 -18.81 -13.85
C ASP A 83 -1.63 -17.41 -14.32
N LEU A 84 -1.97 -17.02 -15.55
CA LEU A 84 -1.70 -15.69 -16.09
C LEU A 84 -2.45 -14.58 -15.34
N ILE A 85 -3.74 -14.78 -15.04
CA ILE A 85 -4.54 -13.80 -14.28
C ILE A 85 -4.01 -13.62 -12.86
N SER A 86 -3.47 -14.67 -12.22
CA SER A 86 -2.93 -14.57 -10.86
C SER A 86 -1.78 -13.55 -10.72
N ALA A 87 -1.06 -13.30 -11.82
CA ALA A 87 0.00 -12.31 -11.91
C ALA A 87 -0.53 -10.87 -12.11
N TYR A 88 -1.82 -10.69 -12.43
CA TYR A 88 -2.41 -9.38 -12.62
C TYR A 88 -2.34 -8.54 -11.34
N ARG A 89 -1.92 -7.29 -11.47
CA ARG A 89 -2.02 -6.27 -10.44
C ARG A 89 -2.77 -5.09 -11.02
N PRO A 90 -3.86 -4.63 -10.36
CA PRO A 90 -4.55 -3.43 -10.82
C PRO A 90 -3.59 -2.24 -10.81
N PRO A 91 -3.73 -1.29 -11.74
CA PRO A 91 -2.96 -0.06 -11.71
C PRO A 91 -3.22 0.67 -10.39
N VAL A 92 -2.16 1.24 -9.80
CA VAL A 92 -2.26 2.03 -8.59
C VAL A 92 -3.19 3.21 -8.87
N SER A 93 -4.23 3.37 -8.06
CA SER A 93 -5.18 4.46 -8.23
C SER A 93 -4.56 5.82 -7.92
N ASP A 94 -5.11 6.90 -8.47
CA ASP A 94 -4.70 8.27 -8.13
C ASP A 94 -4.87 8.55 -6.63
N GLN A 95 -5.88 7.93 -6.02
CA GLN A 95 -6.14 7.96 -4.59
C GLN A 95 -4.98 7.35 -3.79
N GLU A 96 -4.57 6.12 -4.11
CA GLU A 96 -3.44 5.45 -3.47
C GLU A 96 -2.13 6.21 -3.69
N THR A 97 -1.94 6.75 -4.91
CA THR A 97 -0.78 7.58 -5.23
C THR A 97 -0.75 8.84 -4.37
N ALA A 98 -1.87 9.54 -4.23
CA ALA A 98 -1.98 10.74 -3.39
C ALA A 98 -1.79 10.43 -1.91
N LEU A 99 -2.32 9.31 -1.41
CA LEU A 99 -2.12 8.86 -0.04
C LEU A 99 -0.65 8.56 0.24
N ARG A 100 0.01 7.85 -0.69
CA ARG A 100 1.45 7.55 -0.59
C ARG A 100 2.27 8.83 -0.55
N LEU A 101 2.03 9.77 -1.46
CA LEU A 101 2.72 11.07 -1.48
C LEU A 101 2.52 11.85 -0.17
N CYS A 102 1.31 11.87 0.38
CA CYS A 102 1.05 12.51 1.66
C CYS A 102 1.80 11.83 2.81
N GLN A 103 1.89 10.50 2.80
CA GLN A 103 2.60 9.73 3.81
C GLN A 103 4.11 9.97 3.73
N ASP A 104 4.68 9.92 2.52
CA ASP A 104 6.10 10.16 2.28
C ASP A 104 6.50 11.55 2.78
N TYR A 105 5.73 12.58 2.42
CA TYR A 105 5.96 13.94 2.90
C TYR A 105 5.91 14.03 4.43
N GLN A 106 4.92 13.40 5.08
CA GLN A 106 4.81 13.43 6.54
C GLN A 106 5.98 12.71 7.23
N THR A 107 6.44 11.59 6.67
CA THR A 107 7.64 10.89 7.15
C THR A 107 8.88 11.76 7.02
N GLU A 108 9.09 12.39 5.86
CA GLU A 108 10.24 13.28 5.64
C GLU A 108 10.25 14.47 6.59
N GLN A 109 9.10 15.10 6.83
CA GLN A 109 9.00 16.20 7.78
C GLN A 109 9.29 15.75 9.21
N PHE A 110 8.80 14.57 9.61
CA PHE A 110 9.11 13.98 10.91
C PHE A 110 10.60 13.70 11.05
N ASP A 111 11.22 13.04 10.06
CA ASP A 111 12.63 12.67 10.10
C ASP A 111 13.53 13.90 10.19
N ARG A 112 13.21 14.94 9.42
CA ARG A 112 13.92 16.22 9.47
C ARG A 112 13.78 16.88 10.84
N TRP A 113 12.57 16.96 11.38
CA TRP A 113 12.34 17.50 12.72
C TRP A 113 13.07 16.69 13.80
N PHE A 114 12.98 15.37 13.74
CA PHE A 114 13.60 14.46 14.71
C PHE A 114 15.12 14.58 14.72
N ALA A 115 15.74 14.69 13.53
CA ALA A 115 17.18 14.95 13.39
C ALA A 115 17.58 16.29 14.01
N ASN A 116 16.81 17.36 13.75
CA ASN A 116 17.06 18.68 14.31
C ASN A 116 17.01 18.67 15.84
N VAL A 117 15.95 18.09 16.42
CA VAL A 117 15.78 18.02 17.88
C VAL A 117 16.86 17.13 18.51
N SER A 118 17.28 16.05 17.84
CA SER A 118 18.39 15.21 18.28
C SER A 118 19.73 15.95 18.28
N ALA A 119 19.94 16.88 17.34
CA ALA A 119 21.07 17.81 17.34
C ALA A 119 20.92 18.97 18.35
N GLY A 120 19.83 18.99 19.12
CA GLY A 120 19.55 19.98 20.15
C GLY A 120 18.81 21.23 19.66
N GLN A 121 18.38 21.29 18.40
CA GLN A 121 17.55 22.42 17.95
C GLN A 121 16.23 22.49 18.75
N PRO A 122 15.62 23.69 18.91
CA PRO A 122 14.36 23.85 19.62
C PRO A 122 13.25 22.92 19.08
N ILE A 123 12.39 22.43 19.97
CA ILE A 123 11.32 21.46 19.65
C ILE A 123 10.29 22.05 18.68
N GLY A 124 9.97 23.34 18.82
CA GLY A 124 8.95 24.02 18.00
C GLY A 124 7.52 23.58 18.31
N ASP A 125 6.57 24.05 17.50
CA ASP A 125 5.18 23.60 17.53
C ASP A 125 5.01 22.43 16.55
N VAL A 126 4.77 21.24 17.08
CA VAL A 126 4.69 19.99 16.32
C VAL A 126 3.60 19.08 16.88
N PRO A 127 3.03 18.18 16.04
CA PRO A 127 2.01 17.24 16.48
C PRO A 127 2.41 16.45 17.74
N GLU A 128 1.45 16.24 18.65
CA GLU A 128 1.70 15.52 19.91
C GLU A 128 2.26 14.11 19.67
N GLN A 129 1.82 13.46 18.59
CA GLN A 129 2.33 12.14 18.19
C GLN A 129 3.85 12.15 17.95
N TRP A 130 4.39 13.20 17.34
CA TRP A 130 5.84 13.32 17.10
C TRP A 130 6.60 13.47 18.41
N GLN A 131 6.07 14.27 19.34
CA GLN A 131 6.64 14.44 20.67
C GLN A 131 6.65 13.12 21.44
N ARG A 132 5.56 12.36 21.38
CA ARG A 132 5.46 11.02 22.00
C ARG A 132 6.51 10.06 21.45
N ILE A 133 6.65 9.95 20.13
CA ILE A 133 7.66 9.10 19.50
C ILE A 133 9.07 9.52 19.93
N ALA A 134 9.35 10.82 20.01
CA ALA A 134 10.66 11.31 20.43
C ALA A 134 10.96 11.10 21.92
N ILE A 135 9.93 11.05 22.78
CA ILE A 135 10.06 10.65 24.19
C ILE A 135 10.36 9.16 24.28
N GLU A 136 9.63 8.32 23.56
CA GLU A 136 9.84 6.86 23.51
C GLU A 136 11.24 6.51 23.01
N ARG A 137 11.74 7.23 21.99
CA ARG A 137 13.10 7.10 21.46
C ARG A 137 14.18 7.76 22.33
N GLY A 138 13.81 8.37 23.46
CA GLY A 138 14.74 8.89 24.46
C GLY A 138 15.43 10.21 24.12
N VAL A 139 15.04 10.88 23.01
CA VAL A 139 15.56 12.20 22.60
C VAL A 139 14.94 13.30 23.47
N LEU A 140 13.64 13.20 23.71
CA LEU A 140 12.89 14.12 24.57
C LEU A 140 12.60 13.48 25.93
N ARG A 141 12.34 14.34 26.92
CA ARG A 141 11.88 13.93 28.26
C ARG A 141 10.73 14.83 28.69
N ARG A 142 9.65 14.22 29.16
CA ARG A 142 8.58 14.94 29.86
C ARG A 142 8.93 15.06 31.35
N LEU A 143 8.89 16.29 31.88
CA LEU A 143 9.12 16.54 33.30
C LEU A 143 7.82 16.33 34.10
N PRO A 144 7.89 15.90 35.37
CA PRO A 144 6.70 15.75 36.22
C PRO A 144 5.98 17.09 36.36
N GLY A 145 4.74 17.19 35.86
CA GLY A 145 3.94 18.42 35.88
C GLY A 145 4.52 19.58 35.04
N GLY A 146 5.48 19.30 34.15
CA GLY A 146 6.27 20.34 33.48
C GLY A 146 6.37 20.19 31.96
N PRO A 147 7.15 21.08 31.32
CA PRO A 147 7.32 21.08 29.87
C PRO A 147 8.12 19.86 29.38
N ILE A 148 8.02 19.59 28.08
CA ILE A 148 8.87 18.61 27.39
C ILE A 148 10.20 19.29 27.05
N VAL A 149 11.30 18.62 27.38
CA VAL A 149 12.66 19.14 27.21
C VAL A 149 13.53 18.16 26.41
N ILE A 150 14.56 18.69 25.76
CA ILE A 150 15.57 17.87 25.07
C ILE A 150 16.46 17.23 26.12
N ARG A 151 16.52 15.90 26.15
CA ARG A 151 17.19 15.15 27.22
C ARG A 151 18.68 15.49 27.32
N ALA A 152 19.37 15.60 26.19
CA ALA A 152 20.80 15.93 26.14
C ALA A 152 21.12 17.35 26.67
N ARG A 153 20.15 18.27 26.64
CA ARG A 153 20.31 19.64 27.15
C ARG A 153 19.75 19.82 28.56
N TYR A 154 19.01 18.84 29.06
CA TYR A 154 18.43 18.91 30.40
C TYR A 154 19.50 18.61 31.46
N HIS A 155 20.09 19.68 31.98
CA HIS A 155 20.89 19.68 33.19
C HIS A 155 19.88 19.91 34.30
N GLY A 156 19.27 18.84 34.82
CA GLY A 156 18.26 18.96 35.88
C GLY A 156 18.75 19.80 37.06
N PRO A 157 17.88 20.18 38.02
CA PRO A 157 18.36 20.83 39.22
C PRO A 157 19.45 19.93 39.82
N PHE A 158 20.68 20.45 39.92
CA PHE A 158 21.73 19.79 40.68
C PHE A 158 21.10 19.43 42.02
N LYS A 159 20.92 18.13 42.29
CA LYS A 159 20.70 17.70 43.66
C LYS A 159 22.01 17.99 44.38
N ILE A 160 22.14 19.20 44.91
CA ILE A 160 22.92 19.41 46.12
C ILE A 160 22.16 18.59 47.15
N TYR A 161 22.56 17.33 47.34
CA TYR A 161 22.23 16.65 48.58
C TYR A 161 22.88 17.49 49.68
N GLN A 162 22.08 18.35 50.31
CA GLN A 162 22.43 18.97 51.57
C GLN A 162 22.85 17.83 52.49
N ALA A 163 24.13 17.81 52.85
CA ALA A 163 24.60 17.14 54.05
C ALA A 163 24.05 17.94 55.25
N ALA A 164 22.77 17.75 55.53
CA ALA A 164 22.17 18.13 56.79
C ALA A 164 21.80 16.83 57.50
N GLU A 165 22.15 16.77 58.79
CA GLU A 165 21.93 15.66 59.74
C GLU A 165 23.05 14.60 59.82
N ALA A 166 24.26 15.07 60.16
CA ALA A 166 25.04 14.34 61.15
C ALA A 166 24.34 14.47 62.51
N LYS A 167 23.86 13.32 62.99
CA LYS A 167 23.09 13.05 64.20
C LYS A 167 23.61 13.76 65.46
N ALA A 168 22.64 14.19 66.27
CA ALA A 168 22.78 14.32 67.71
C ALA A 168 23.19 12.98 68.34
N ALA A 169 24.26 13.02 69.15
CA ALA A 169 24.51 12.20 70.33
C ALA A 169 25.48 12.96 71.22
#